data_AF-A0A1B2E0I1-F1
#
_entry.id   AF-A0A1B2E0I1-F1
#
_cell.length_a   1.000
_cell.length_b   1.000
_cell.length_c   1.000
_cell.angle_alpha   90.00
_cell.angle_beta   90.00
_cell.angle_gamma   90.00
#
_symmetry.space_group_name_H-M   'P 1'
#
loop_
_entity.id
_entity.type
_entity.pdbx_description
1 polymer ?
#
loop_
_entity_poly.entity_id
_entity_poly.type
_entity_poly.pdbx_seq_one_letter_code
_entity_poly.pdbx_strand_id
1 'polypeptide(L)'
;MIGSKISFVFMLVLVHLPFLIMNLERAVSGADPHAIHGIASIVLVLLLLFSGFVMGYTNQIYYPRWFSAYWLVGVFFMVVGYLLKLYVILVPFVLLYAVPLYGLVHYTGHSEETVYPLIHAVVGWGAGLIGYGIGHSRFRRRAPEQAT
;
A
#
# COMPACT_ATOMS: atom_id res chain seq x y z
N MET A 1 -9.36 19.34 -13.63
CA MET A 1 -8.06 18.74 -13.99
C MET A 1 -7.06 19.08 -12.88
N ILE A 2 -6.75 18.16 -11.98
CA ILE A 2 -5.70 18.37 -10.94
C ILE A 2 -4.35 17.93 -11.53
N GLY A 3 -3.29 18.70 -11.26
CA GLY A 3 -1.89 18.43 -11.61
C GLY A 3 -1.45 16.97 -11.43
N SER A 4 -1.33 16.29 -12.56
CA SER A 4 -1.78 14.91 -12.80
C SER A 4 -1.09 13.71 -12.14
N LYS A 5 0.03 13.86 -11.41
CA LYS A 5 0.83 12.69 -10.95
C LYS A 5 1.40 12.86 -9.55
N ILE A 6 2.00 14.02 -9.27
CA ILE A 6 2.56 14.35 -7.97
C ILE A 6 1.45 14.35 -6.90
N SER A 7 0.26 14.87 -7.24
CA SER A 7 -0.90 14.85 -6.33
C SER A 7 -1.33 13.44 -5.92
N PHE A 8 -1.16 12.44 -6.80
CA PHE A 8 -1.56 11.06 -6.52
C PHE A 8 -0.58 10.39 -5.55
N VAL A 9 0.73 10.51 -5.80
CA VAL A 9 1.77 9.99 -4.90
C VAL A 9 1.67 10.65 -3.53
N PHE A 10 1.47 11.97 -3.47
CA PHE A 10 1.24 12.68 -2.22
C PHE A 10 0.01 12.16 -1.47
N MET A 11 -1.12 11.93 -2.15
CA MET A 11 -2.30 11.33 -1.51
C MET A 11 -2.02 9.94 -0.95
N LEU A 12 -1.27 9.09 -1.66
CA LEU A 12 -0.90 7.78 -1.14
C LEU A 12 -0.10 7.92 0.16
N VAL A 13 0.93 8.77 0.18
CA VAL A 13 1.72 9.03 1.39
C VAL A 13 0.83 9.51 2.54
N LEU A 14 -0.04 10.49 2.28
CA LEU A 14 -0.94 11.03 3.30
C LEU A 14 -1.91 9.98 3.86
N VAL A 15 -2.41 9.07 3.03
CA VAL A 15 -3.27 7.97 3.47
C VAL A 15 -2.51 7.01 4.39
N HIS A 16 -1.20 6.82 4.21
CA HIS A 16 -0.42 5.93 5.08
C HIS A 16 -0.13 6.53 6.46
N LEU A 17 -0.09 7.87 6.60
CA LEU A 17 0.33 8.52 7.85
C LEU A 17 -0.49 8.15 9.09
N PRO A 18 -1.83 8.11 9.08
CA PRO A 18 -2.60 7.71 10.25
C PRO A 18 -2.28 6.28 10.69
N PHE A 19 -2.15 5.36 9.73
CA PHE A 19 -1.84 3.95 10.00
C PHE A 19 -0.38 3.73 10.40
N LEU A 20 0.53 4.55 9.88
CA LEU A 20 1.90 4.64 10.36
C LEU A 20 1.89 5.00 11.85
N ILE A 21 1.22 6.09 12.23
CA ILE A 21 1.17 6.56 13.62
C ILE A 21 0.59 5.48 14.53
N MET A 22 -0.50 4.81 14.09
CA MET A 22 -1.12 3.74 14.87
C MET A 22 -0.21 2.53 15.07
N ASN A 23 0.65 2.18 14.11
CA ASN A 23 1.47 0.98 14.17
C ASN A 23 2.93 1.25 14.63
N LEU A 24 3.37 2.51 14.67
CA LEU A 24 4.77 2.89 14.83
C LEU A 24 5.40 2.34 16.12
N GLU A 25 4.74 2.55 17.26
CA GLU A 25 5.27 2.13 18.56
C GLU A 25 5.53 0.62 18.61
N ARG A 26 4.58 -0.17 18.10
CA ARG A 26 4.68 -1.64 18.09
C ARG A 26 5.70 -2.13 17.09
N ALA A 27 5.74 -1.53 15.89
CA ALA A 27 6.71 -1.88 14.87
C ALA A 27 8.16 -1.58 15.29
N VAL A 28 8.39 -0.48 16.02
CA VAL A 28 9.74 -0.10 16.50
C VAL A 28 10.18 -0.92 17.70
N SER A 29 9.25 -1.26 18.60
CA SER A 29 9.55 -2.07 19.79
C SER A 29 9.65 -3.57 19.50
N GLY A 30 9.25 -4.02 18.30
CA GLY A 30 9.14 -5.45 17.98
C GLY A 30 8.03 -6.17 18.76
N ALA A 31 7.18 -5.42 19.45
CA ALA A 31 6.11 -5.98 20.27
C ALA A 31 4.96 -6.50 19.41
N ASP A 32 4.27 -7.51 19.92
CA ASP A 32 3.09 -8.05 19.26
C ASP A 32 2.00 -6.97 19.13
N PRO A 33 1.45 -6.76 17.92
CA PRO A 33 0.33 -5.85 17.74
C PRO A 33 -0.93 -6.38 18.40
N HIS A 34 -1.62 -5.51 19.14
CA HIS A 34 -3.00 -5.72 19.58
C HIS A 34 -4.00 -5.68 18.40
N ALA A 35 -5.23 -6.15 18.65
CA ALA A 35 -6.32 -6.19 17.67
C ALA A 35 -6.57 -4.84 16.96
N ILE A 36 -6.43 -3.71 17.66
CA ILE A 36 -6.63 -2.38 17.06
C ILE A 36 -5.64 -2.07 15.92
N HIS A 37 -4.39 -2.55 16.03
CA HIS A 37 -3.36 -2.39 14.99
C HIS A 37 -3.66 -3.27 13.78
N GLY A 38 -4.14 -4.50 14.03
CA GLY A 38 -4.62 -5.41 13.00
C GLY A 38 -5.80 -4.83 12.21
N ILE A 39 -6.80 -4.30 12.92
CA ILE A 39 -7.95 -3.62 12.31
C ILE A 39 -7.49 -2.41 11.50
N ALA A 40 -6.58 -1.59 12.03
CA ALA A 40 -6.04 -0.44 11.30
C ALA A 40 -5.38 -0.87 9.98
N SER A 41 -4.56 -1.92 10.01
CA SER A 41 -3.89 -2.44 8.81
C SER A 41 -4.88 -2.99 7.78
N ILE A 42 -5.93 -3.70 8.25
CA ILE A 42 -7.03 -4.16 7.38
C ILE A 42 -7.75 -2.97 6.74
N VAL A 43 -8.07 -1.93 7.51
CA VAL A 43 -8.73 -0.72 7.00
C VAL A 43 -7.86 -0.06 5.92
N LEU A 44 -6.55 0.04 6.11
CA LEU A 44 -5.64 0.54 5.07
C LEU A 44 -5.70 -0.31 3.80
N VAL A 45 -5.65 -1.63 3.91
CA VAL A 45 -5.77 -2.55 2.76
C VAL A 45 -7.09 -2.34 2.02
N LEU A 46 -8.20 -2.21 2.76
CA LEU A 46 -9.52 -1.93 2.18
C LEU A 46 -9.58 -0.57 1.48
N LEU A 47 -8.94 0.46 2.03
CA LEU A 47 -8.84 1.77 1.39
C LEU A 47 -8.04 1.71 0.09
N LEU A 48 -6.92 0.97 0.07
CA LEU A 48 -6.13 0.76 -1.14
C LEU A 48 -6.95 0.02 -2.20
N LEU A 49 -7.65 -1.05 -1.81
CA LEU A 49 -8.55 -1.79 -2.70
C LEU A 49 -9.66 -0.89 -3.25
N PHE A 50 -10.33 -0.12 -2.40
CA PHE A 50 -11.39 0.81 -2.81
C PHE A 50 -10.85 1.89 -3.75
N SER A 51 -9.66 2.44 -3.46
CA SER A 51 -9.01 3.43 -4.33
C SER A 51 -8.73 2.86 -5.71
N GLY A 52 -8.22 1.62 -5.77
CA GLY A 52 -7.99 0.89 -7.01
C GLY A 52 -9.30 0.71 -7.77
N PHE A 53 -10.35 0.26 -7.09
CA PHE A 53 -11.68 0.08 -7.67
C PHE A 53 -12.20 1.36 -8.32
N VAL A 54 -12.17 2.50 -7.62
CA VAL A 54 -12.62 3.79 -8.16
C VAL A 54 -11.82 4.18 -9.40
N MET A 55 -10.50 4.00 -9.37
CA MET A 55 -9.62 4.33 -10.50
C MET A 55 -9.84 3.43 -11.71
N GLY A 56 -10.06 2.13 -11.49
CA GLY A 56 -10.42 1.19 -12.55
C GLY A 56 -11.78 1.49 -13.15
N TYR A 57 -12.76 1.78 -12.29
CA TYR A 57 -14.14 2.09 -12.68
C TYR A 57 -14.26 3.40 -13.47
N THR A 58 -13.39 4.36 -13.20
CA THR A 58 -13.28 5.63 -13.96
C THR A 58 -12.30 5.54 -15.14
N ASN A 59 -11.83 4.34 -15.48
CA ASN A 59 -10.93 4.05 -16.59
C ASN A 59 -9.62 4.88 -16.57
N GLN A 60 -9.03 5.08 -15.39
CA GLN A 60 -7.75 5.76 -15.25
C GLN A 60 -6.59 4.84 -15.65
N ILE A 61 -6.33 4.74 -16.95
CA ILE A 61 -5.38 3.78 -17.55
C ILE A 61 -3.94 3.86 -17.01
N TYR A 62 -3.54 5.02 -16.48
CA TYR A 62 -2.20 5.21 -15.94
C TYR A 62 -2.05 4.79 -14.47
N TYR A 63 -3.16 4.54 -13.76
CA TYR A 63 -3.14 4.17 -12.35
C TYR A 63 -2.27 2.94 -12.05
N PRO A 64 -2.41 1.79 -12.76
CA PRO A 64 -1.61 0.61 -12.44
C PRO A 64 -0.11 0.85 -12.58
N ARG A 65 0.30 1.65 -13.58
CA ARG A 65 1.70 2.01 -13.81
C ARG A 65 2.26 2.86 -12.67
N TRP A 66 1.56 3.94 -12.30
CA TRP A 66 2.05 4.83 -11.24
C TRP A 66 1.97 4.20 -9.85
N PHE A 67 0.91 3.45 -9.56
CA PHE A 67 0.77 2.71 -8.32
C PHE A 67 1.86 1.66 -8.17
N SER A 68 2.15 0.90 -9.24
CA SER A 68 3.25 -0.08 -9.21
C SER A 68 4.62 0.60 -9.09
N ALA A 69 4.85 1.73 -9.76
CA ALA A 69 6.08 2.49 -9.59
C ALA A 69 6.28 2.98 -8.15
N TYR A 70 5.21 3.46 -7.50
CA TYR A 70 5.24 3.87 -6.09
C TYR A 70 5.69 2.73 -5.16
N TRP A 71 5.10 1.55 -5.30
CA TRP A 71 5.48 0.39 -4.48
C TRP A 71 6.87 -0.16 -4.83
N LEU A 72 7.22 -0.19 -6.13
CA LEU A 72 8.51 -0.67 -6.59
C LEU A 72 9.65 0.19 -6.05
N VAL A 73 9.48 1.52 -6.00
CA VAL A 73 10.45 2.43 -5.39
C VAL A 73 10.64 2.09 -3.90
N GLY A 74 9.54 1.86 -3.17
CA GLY A 74 9.61 1.45 -1.77
C GLY A 74 10.38 0.15 -1.56
N VAL A 75 10.02 -0.89 -2.31
CA VAL A 75 10.69 -2.21 -2.25
C VAL A 75 12.16 -2.11 -2.66
N PHE A 76 12.47 -1.38 -3.73
CA PHE A 76 13.83 -1.20 -4.21
C PHE A 76 14.73 -0.60 -3.13
N PHE A 77 14.31 0.50 -2.51
CA PHE A 77 15.10 1.14 -1.46
C PHE A 77 15.13 0.32 -0.15
N MET A 78 14.11 -0.47 0.15
CA MET A 78 14.18 -1.43 1.26
C MET A 78 15.24 -2.52 1.00
N VAL A 79 15.24 -3.13 -0.19
CA VAL A 79 16.20 -4.19 -0.54
C VAL A 79 17.61 -3.64 -0.61
N VAL A 80 17.84 -2.55 -1.35
CA VAL A 80 19.17 -1.93 -1.48
C VAL A 80 19.65 -1.40 -0.13
N GLY A 81 18.78 -0.74 0.62
CA GLY A 81 19.09 -0.23 1.96
C GLY A 81 19.51 -1.34 2.93
N TYR A 82 18.85 -2.49 2.86
CA TYR A 82 19.22 -3.67 3.64
C TYR A 82 20.54 -4.28 3.19
N LEU A 83 20.71 -4.57 1.89
CA LEU A 83 21.91 -5.22 1.35
C LEU A 83 23.18 -4.38 1.57
N LEU A 84 23.08 -3.06 1.41
CA LEU A 84 24.21 -2.14 1.58
C LEU A 84 24.33 -1.58 3.00
N LYS A 85 23.47 -2.01 3.94
CA LYS A 85 23.40 -1.50 5.32
C LYS A 85 23.25 0.02 5.40
N LEU A 86 22.55 0.62 4.44
CA LEU A 86 22.29 2.06 4.36
C LEU A 86 21.02 2.40 5.15
N TYR A 87 21.14 2.42 6.48
CA TYR A 87 20.00 2.64 7.38
C TYR A 87 19.28 3.98 7.16
N VAL A 88 20.01 5.03 6.77
CA VAL A 88 19.46 6.35 6.44
C VAL A 88 18.46 6.29 5.28
N ILE A 89 18.67 5.35 4.35
CA ILE A 89 17.76 5.09 3.23
C ILE A 89 16.71 4.07 3.66
N LEU A 90 17.11 2.96 4.28
CA LEU A 90 16.20 1.87 4.64
C LEU A 90 15.04 2.33 5.53
N VAL A 91 15.32 3.07 6.60
CA VAL A 91 14.34 3.42 7.64
C VAL A 91 13.14 4.20 7.07
N PRO A 92 13.32 5.30 6.31
CA PRO A 92 12.20 6.01 5.70
C PRO A 92 11.26 5.14 4.85
N PHE A 93 11.80 4.18 4.10
CA PHE A 93 10.98 3.32 3.25
C PHE A 93 10.28 2.21 4.03
N VAL A 94 10.93 1.64 5.04
CA VAL A 94 10.26 0.69 5.96
C VAL A 94 9.11 1.40 6.68
N LEU A 95 9.36 2.61 7.19
CA LEU A 95 8.34 3.43 7.84
C LEU A 95 7.17 3.71 6.91
N LEU A 96 7.40 4.13 5.67
CA LEU A 96 6.31 4.53 4.79
C LEU A 96 5.49 3.36 4.22
N TYR A 97 6.11 2.21 3.98
CA TYR A 97 5.49 1.14 3.19
C TYR A 97 5.20 -0.15 3.98
N ALA A 98 5.94 -0.42 5.06
CA ALA A 98 5.79 -1.64 5.85
C ALA A 98 5.10 -1.39 7.19
N VAL A 99 5.49 -0.36 7.92
CA VAL A 99 4.92 -0.04 9.25
C VAL A 99 3.40 0.16 9.24
N PRO A 100 2.78 0.84 8.25
CA PRO A 100 1.33 1.01 8.20
C PRO A 100 0.54 -0.31 8.13
N LEU A 101 1.20 -1.38 7.71
CA LEU A 101 0.65 -2.73 7.57
C LEU A 101 1.18 -3.70 8.63
N TYR A 102 2.03 -3.24 9.57
CA TYR A 102 2.63 -4.08 10.60
C TYR A 102 1.58 -4.80 11.47
N GLY A 103 0.42 -4.19 11.69
CA GLY A 103 -0.65 -4.83 12.44
C GLY A 103 -1.18 -6.13 11.82
N LEU A 104 -0.91 -6.41 10.54
CA LEU A 104 -1.21 -7.72 9.94
C LEU A 104 -0.49 -8.88 10.65
N VAL A 105 0.64 -8.61 11.30
CA VAL A 105 1.37 -9.56 12.15
C VAL A 105 0.47 -10.15 13.25
N HIS A 106 -0.54 -9.39 13.71
CA HIS A 106 -1.52 -9.87 14.70
C HIS A 106 -2.22 -11.16 14.26
N TYR A 107 -2.42 -11.33 12.95
CA TYR A 107 -3.12 -12.48 12.38
C TYR A 107 -2.19 -13.55 11.82
N THR A 108 -0.91 -13.21 11.58
CA THR A 108 0.08 -14.13 11.00
C THR A 108 1.04 -14.71 12.03
N GLY A 109 1.14 -14.13 13.23
CA GLY A 109 1.85 -14.71 14.39
C GLY A 109 3.38 -14.69 14.33
N HIS A 110 3.98 -13.87 13.46
CA HIS A 110 5.42 -13.83 13.23
C HIS A 110 5.89 -12.40 12.99
N SER A 111 6.58 -11.80 13.97
CA SER A 111 6.94 -10.37 13.98
C SER A 111 8.39 -10.08 13.55
N GLU A 112 9.30 -11.06 13.63
CA GLU A 112 10.75 -10.79 13.64
C GLU A 112 11.49 -11.04 12.31
N GLU A 113 10.85 -11.58 11.27
CA GLU A 113 11.59 -11.90 10.05
C GLU A 113 11.75 -10.70 9.11
N THR A 114 12.97 -10.54 8.58
CA THR A 114 13.35 -9.55 7.56
C THR A 114 12.47 -9.58 6.29
N VAL A 115 11.71 -10.67 6.08
CA VAL A 115 10.83 -10.88 4.92
C VAL A 115 9.49 -10.15 5.08
N TYR A 116 9.03 -9.86 6.30
CA TYR A 116 7.71 -9.25 6.55
C TYR A 116 7.50 -7.87 5.91
N PRO A 117 8.47 -6.94 5.92
CA PRO A 117 8.33 -5.67 5.20
C PRO A 117 8.02 -5.84 3.70
N LEU A 118 8.60 -6.86 3.08
CA LEU A 118 8.36 -7.16 1.66
C LEU A 118 6.97 -7.77 1.46
N ILE A 119 6.53 -8.67 2.34
CA ILE A 119 5.18 -9.23 2.31
C ILE A 119 4.13 -8.13 2.45
N HIS A 120 4.31 -7.22 3.41
CA HIS A 120 3.42 -6.06 3.58
C HIS A 120 3.35 -5.21 2.32
N ALA A 121 4.49 -4.93 1.68
CA ALA A 121 4.51 -4.18 0.42
C ALA A 121 3.74 -4.92 -0.70
N VAL A 122 3.87 -6.24 -0.79
CA VAL A 122 3.12 -7.06 -1.75
C VAL A 122 1.61 -7.04 -1.45
N VAL A 123 1.20 -7.09 -0.19
CA VAL A 123 -0.22 -7.01 0.21
C VAL A 123 -0.81 -5.65 -0.17
N GLY A 124 -0.13 -4.55 0.15
CA GLY A 124 -0.57 -3.19 -0.20
C GLY A 124 -0.64 -2.97 -1.72
N TRP A 125 0.38 -3.43 -2.46
CA TRP A 125 0.41 -3.38 -3.92
C TRP A 125 -0.70 -4.24 -4.55
N GLY A 126 -0.87 -5.48 -4.07
CA GLY A 126 -1.87 -6.41 -4.56
C GLY A 126 -3.28 -5.88 -4.37
N ALA A 127 -3.59 -5.31 -3.20
CA ALA A 127 -4.90 -4.75 -2.90
C ALA A 127 -5.33 -3.67 -3.93
N GLY A 128 -4.46 -2.71 -4.22
CA GLY A 128 -4.75 -1.65 -5.19
C GLY A 128 -4.93 -2.16 -6.61
N LEU A 129 -4.11 -3.12 -7.07
CA LEU A 129 -4.25 -3.70 -8.40
C LEU A 129 -5.48 -4.59 -8.55
N ILE A 130 -5.79 -5.40 -7.53
CA ILE A 130 -7.02 -6.20 -7.49
C ILE A 130 -8.24 -5.28 -7.57
N GLY A 131 -8.26 -4.22 -6.75
CA GLY A 131 -9.28 -3.19 -6.81
C GLY A 131 -9.45 -2.63 -8.22
N TYR A 132 -8.35 -2.20 -8.84
CA TYR A 132 -8.36 -1.68 -10.21
C TYR A 132 -8.91 -2.68 -11.23
N GLY A 133 -8.49 -3.94 -11.18
CA GLY A 133 -8.99 -4.99 -12.06
C GLY A 133 -10.50 -5.16 -11.96
N ILE A 134 -11.04 -5.21 -10.73
CA ILE A 134 -12.48 -5.29 -10.47
C ILE A 134 -13.20 -4.06 -11.05
N GLY A 135 -12.72 -2.85 -10.75
CA GLY A 135 -13.33 -1.60 -11.24
C GLY A 135 -13.33 -1.50 -12.77
N HIS A 136 -12.19 -1.81 -13.40
CA HIS A 136 -12.05 -1.75 -14.85
C HIS A 136 -12.93 -2.76 -15.58
N SER A 137 -13.11 -3.96 -15.01
CA SER A 137 -14.04 -4.96 -15.55
C SER A 137 -15.48 -4.45 -15.60
N ARG A 138 -15.88 -3.66 -14.59
CA ARG A 138 -17.22 -3.05 -14.52
C ARG A 138 -17.38 -1.89 -15.50
N PHE A 139 -16.34 -1.06 -15.67
CA PHE A 139 -16.31 -0.01 -16.69
C PHE A 139 -16.54 -0.59 -18.09
N ARG A 140 -15.80 -1.64 -18.46
CA ARG A 140 -15.92 -2.31 -19.76
C ARG A 140 -17.31 -2.87 -20.05
N ARG A 141 -18.06 -3.27 -19.01
CA ARG A 141 -19.44 -3.77 -19.18
C ARG A 141 -20.45 -2.66 -19.47
N ARG A 142 -20.19 -1.42 -19.00
CA ARG A 142 -21.08 -0.26 -19.23
C ARG A 142 -20.83 0.46 -20.54
N ALA A 143 -19.59 0.46 -21.03
CA ALA A 143 -19.24 1.14 -22.28
C ALA A 143 -20.08 0.69 -23.50
N PRO A 144 -20.47 -0.60 -23.65
CA PRO A 144 -21.42 -1.03 -24.68
C PRO A 144 -22.85 -0.49 -24.47
N GLU A 145 -23.31 -0.39 -23.23
CA GLU A 145 -24.67 0.07 -22.88
C GLU A 145 -24.85 1.60 -23.07
N GLN A 146 -23.75 2.36 -23.13
CA GLN A 146 -23.76 3.81 -23.36
C GLN A 146 -23.68 4.19 -24.85
N ALA A 147 -23.53 3.21 -25.75
CA ALA A 147 -23.41 3.41 -27.19
C ALA A 147 -24.71 3.15 -27.96
N THR A 148 -25.81 2.86 -27.26
CA THR A 148 -27.18 2.64 -27.76
C THR A 148 -28.10 3.75 -27.27
#